data_AF-A0A3A8WL45-F1
#
_entry.id   AF-A0A3A8WL45-F1
#
_cell.length_a   1.000
_cell.length_b   1.000
_cell.length_c   1.000
_cell.angle_alpha   90.00
_cell.angle_beta   90.00
_cell.angle_gamma   90.00
#
_symmetry.space_group_name_H-M   'P 1'
#
loop_
_entity.id
_entity.type
_entity.pdbx_description
1 polymer ?
#
loop_
_entity_poly.entity_id
_entity_poly.type
_entity_poly.pdbx_seq_one_letter_code
_entity_poly.pdbx_strand_id
1 'polypeptide(L)'
;MDKFKKKIKELAALRKKESDKQFYGNRYTGKLESSPNGEQSKPKTHTDKEIAKMAGVGTGTVARFNKVMDAADDELKKCVQSGKTSISAGYKELIIYESRNMSNSAG
;
A
#
# COMPACT_ATOMS: atom_id res chain seq x y z
N MET A 1 -7.93 -18.38 1.84
CA MET A 1 -7.22 -17.08 1.84
C MET A 1 -7.99 -16.13 2.74
N ASP A 2 -7.39 -15.64 3.84
CA ASP A 2 -8.04 -14.71 4.77
C ASP A 2 -8.75 -13.57 4.03
N LYS A 3 -10.03 -13.31 4.34
CA LYS A 3 -10.84 -12.23 3.74
C LYS A 3 -10.11 -10.87 3.76
N PHE A 4 -9.32 -10.67 4.81
CA PHE A 4 -8.42 -9.53 4.98
C PHE A 4 -7.30 -9.48 3.93
N LYS A 5 -6.57 -10.58 3.70
CA LYS A 5 -5.49 -10.64 2.69
C LYS A 5 -6.03 -10.33 1.29
N LYS A 6 -7.24 -10.82 0.96
CA LYS A 6 -7.89 -10.52 -0.33
C LYS A 6 -8.20 -9.03 -0.48
N LYS A 7 -8.84 -8.42 0.51
CA LYS A 7 -9.19 -6.98 0.50
C LYS A 7 -7.97 -6.07 0.45
N ILE A 8 -6.91 -6.42 1.18
CA ILE A 8 -5.67 -5.64 1.20
C ILE A 8 -4.91 -5.78 -0.12
N LYS A 9 -4.86 -6.97 -0.71
CA LYS A 9 -4.26 -7.16 -2.05
C LYS A 9 -5.01 -6.37 -3.12
N GLU A 10 -6.34 -6.33 -3.04
CA GLU A 10 -7.19 -5.52 -3.91
C GLU A 10 -6.94 -4.02 -3.72
N LEU A 11 -6.83 -3.56 -2.47
CA LEU A 11 -6.48 -2.16 -2.17
C LEU A 11 -5.07 -1.79 -2.64
N ALA A 12 -4.08 -2.66 -2.43
CA ALA A 12 -2.72 -2.43 -2.91
C ALA A 12 -2.66 -2.39 -4.45
N ALA A 13 -3.42 -3.25 -5.13
CA ALA A 13 -3.55 -3.21 -6.58
C ALA A 13 -4.26 -1.95 -7.08
N LEU A 14 -5.27 -1.45 -6.34
CA LEU A 14 -5.92 -0.17 -6.61
C LEU A 14 -4.94 1.00 -6.45
N ARG A 15 -4.19 1.05 -5.34
CA ARG A 15 -3.16 2.06 -5.09
C ARG A 15 -2.06 2.03 -6.15
N LYS A 16 -1.60 0.84 -6.58
CA LYS A 16 -0.62 0.71 -7.68
C LYS A 16 -1.16 1.25 -9.00
N LYS A 17 -2.40 0.90 -9.37
CA LYS A 17 -3.07 1.47 -10.55
C LYS A 17 -3.26 2.98 -10.46
N GLU A 18 -3.37 3.54 -9.27
CA GLU A 18 -3.51 4.97 -9.02
C GLU A 18 -2.17 5.70 -9.03
N SER A 19 -1.11 5.12 -8.46
CA SER A 19 0.26 5.63 -8.57
C SER A 19 0.77 5.59 -10.01
N ASP A 20 0.44 4.53 -10.76
CA ASP A 20 0.75 4.44 -12.19
C ASP A 20 -0.02 5.51 -13.01
N LYS A 21 -1.09 6.10 -12.47
CA LYS A 21 -1.83 7.22 -13.07
C LYS A 21 -1.28 8.60 -12.68
N GLN A 22 -0.37 8.71 -11.72
CA GLN A 22 0.21 9.99 -11.30
C GLN A 22 1.73 10.01 -11.43
N PHE A 23 2.17 10.08 -12.68
CA PHE A 23 3.21 11.03 -13.08
C PHE A 23 2.91 11.56 -14.49
N TYR A 24 1.92 12.43 -14.60
CA TYR A 24 1.92 13.45 -15.66
C TYR A 24 2.28 14.77 -15.00
N GLY A 25 3.58 14.99 -14.86
CA GLY A 25 4.11 16.33 -14.69
C GLY A 25 3.51 17.23 -15.77
N ASN A 26 2.83 18.28 -15.31
CA ASN A 26 2.56 19.51 -16.02
C ASN A 26 2.34 19.38 -17.54
N ARG A 27 1.22 18.83 -18.01
CA ARG A 27 0.82 18.97 -19.42
C ARG A 27 -0.68 19.27 -19.56
N TYR A 28 -0.97 20.54 -19.81
CA TYR A 28 -2.13 20.97 -20.57
C TYR A 28 -2.19 20.14 -21.86
N THR A 29 -3.01 19.09 -21.93
CA THR A 29 -3.58 18.55 -23.18
C THR A 29 -4.60 17.46 -22.88
N GLY A 30 -5.87 17.77 -23.12
CA GLY A 30 -6.77 16.95 -23.95
C GLY A 30 -7.22 15.57 -23.46
N LYS A 31 -8.54 15.45 -23.25
CA LYS A 31 -9.35 14.22 -23.05
C LYS A 31 -9.23 13.53 -21.69
N LEU A 32 -9.76 14.22 -20.68
CA LEU A 32 -10.52 13.53 -19.63
C LEU A 32 -11.91 13.23 -20.22
N GLU A 33 -12.17 11.98 -20.58
CA GLU A 33 -13.51 11.50 -20.96
C GLU A 33 -14.47 11.88 -19.83
N SER A 34 -15.20 12.97 -20.06
CA SER A 34 -16.03 13.63 -19.07
C SER A 34 -17.35 12.88 -18.99
N SER A 35 -17.65 12.28 -17.84
CA SER A 35 -19.02 11.88 -17.56
C SER A 35 -19.92 13.12 -17.67
N PRO A 36 -21.15 13.00 -18.22
CA PRO A 36 -22.00 14.14 -18.59
C PRO A 36 -22.41 15.04 -17.41
N ASN A 37 -22.12 14.65 -16.17
CA ASN A 37 -22.47 15.39 -14.95
C ASN A 37 -21.30 16.14 -14.29
N GLY A 38 -20.11 16.20 -14.87
CA GLY A 38 -19.02 17.05 -14.36
C GLY A 38 -18.48 16.71 -12.96
N GLU A 39 -19.03 15.71 -12.26
CA GLU A 39 -18.41 15.14 -11.07
C GLU A 39 -17.16 14.37 -11.51
N GLN A 40 -16.01 15.04 -11.40
CA GLN A 40 -14.76 14.32 -11.18
C GLN A 40 -15.01 13.40 -9.98
N SER A 41 -15.22 12.11 -10.26
CA SER A 41 -15.29 11.08 -9.24
C SER A 41 -13.95 11.10 -8.53
N LYS A 42 -13.82 11.91 -7.48
CA LYS A 42 -12.60 11.97 -6.68
C LYS A 42 -12.35 10.53 -6.25
N PRO A 43 -11.18 9.94 -6.57
CA PRO A 43 -10.88 8.61 -6.10
C PRO A 43 -11.05 8.65 -4.58
N LYS A 44 -11.90 7.79 -4.04
CA LYS A 44 -12.07 7.69 -2.58
C LYS A 44 -10.77 7.12 -2.04
N THR A 45 -9.83 7.99 -1.70
CA THR A 45 -8.62 7.61 -0.98
C THR A 45 -9.06 7.20 0.41
N HIS A 46 -9.17 5.90 0.65
CA HIS A 46 -9.55 5.39 1.95
C HIS A 46 -8.38 5.53 2.93
N THR A 47 -8.66 6.12 4.09
CA THR A 47 -7.75 6.18 5.23
C THR A 47 -7.49 4.77 5.78
N ASP A 48 -6.36 4.57 6.45
CA ASP A 48 -6.04 3.27 7.08
C ASP A 48 -7.12 2.81 8.07
N LYS A 49 -7.83 3.77 8.71
CA LYS A 49 -8.96 3.51 9.60
C LYS A 49 -10.17 2.94 8.85
N GLU A 50 -10.50 3.50 7.69
CA GLU A 50 -11.61 3.00 6.86
C GLU A 50 -11.28 1.63 6.28
N ILE A 51 -10.04 1.45 5.78
CA ILE A 51 -9.55 0.16 5.28
C ILE A 51 -9.63 -0.90 6.37
N ALA A 52 -9.18 -0.57 7.58
CA ALA A 52 -9.23 -1.46 8.73
C ALA A 52 -10.66 -1.88 9.07
N LYS A 53 -11.60 -0.92 9.11
CA LYS A 53 -13.03 -1.18 9.36
C LYS A 53 -13.64 -2.07 8.27
N MET A 54 -13.36 -1.78 7.00
CA MET A 54 -13.87 -2.58 5.88
C MET A 54 -13.32 -4.00 5.89
N ALA A 55 -12.07 -4.18 6.30
CA ALA A 55 -11.38 -5.45 6.29
C ALA A 55 -11.52 -6.24 7.59
N GLY A 56 -12.13 -5.66 8.62
CA GLY A 56 -12.35 -6.30 9.93
C GLY A 56 -11.06 -6.48 10.73
N VAL A 57 -10.10 -5.56 10.60
CA VAL A 57 -8.83 -5.60 11.35
C VAL A 57 -8.59 -4.31 12.10
N GLY A 58 -7.59 -4.31 12.98
CA GLY A 58 -7.10 -3.08 13.61
C GLY A 58 -6.34 -2.18 12.62
N THR A 59 -6.43 -0.87 12.81
CA THR A 59 -5.71 0.14 12.03
C THR A 59 -4.19 -0.09 12.05
N GLY A 60 -3.63 -0.52 13.17
CA GLY A 60 -2.21 -0.86 13.28
C GLY A 60 -1.76 -1.98 12.32
N THR A 61 -2.65 -2.92 11.98
CA THR A 61 -2.33 -3.97 10.99
C THR A 61 -2.20 -3.39 9.59
N VAL A 62 -3.07 -2.44 9.23
CA VAL A 62 -3.01 -1.75 7.94
C VAL A 62 -1.75 -0.88 7.85
N ALA A 63 -1.44 -0.13 8.90
CA ALA A 63 -0.23 0.70 8.95
C ALA A 63 1.06 -0.13 8.78
N ARG A 64 1.18 -1.26 9.49
CA ARG A 64 2.33 -2.17 9.33
C ARG A 64 2.41 -2.76 7.93
N PHE A 65 1.27 -3.16 7.36
CA PHE A 65 1.22 -3.66 6.00
C PHE A 65 1.73 -2.62 5.00
N ASN A 66 1.24 -1.38 5.08
CA ASN A 66 1.67 -0.28 4.21
C ASN A 66 3.17 -0.06 4.35
N LYS A 67 3.69 0.05 5.57
CA LYS A 67 5.13 0.23 5.81
C LYS A 67 5.99 -0.88 5.17
N VAL A 68 5.54 -2.14 5.24
CA VAL A 68 6.22 -3.26 4.56
C VAL A 68 6.14 -3.12 3.03
N MET A 69 4.98 -2.77 2.48
CA MET A 69 4.84 -2.59 1.02
C MET A 69 5.66 -1.42 0.48
N ASP A 70 5.85 -0.38 1.28
CA ASP A 70 6.58 0.82 0.88
C ASP A 70 8.11 0.60 0.97
N ALA A 71 8.61 0.03 2.07
CA ALA A 71 10.03 0.03 2.39
C ALA A 71 10.75 -1.32 2.30
N ALA A 72 10.04 -2.45 2.33
CA ALA A 72 10.69 -3.76 2.25
C ALA A 72 11.23 -4.05 0.84
N ASP A 73 12.00 -5.12 0.70
CA ASP A 73 12.38 -5.70 -0.58
C ASP A 73 11.23 -6.50 -1.23
N ASP A 74 11.38 -6.82 -2.51
CA ASP A 74 10.35 -7.51 -3.28
C ASP A 74 10.05 -8.92 -2.77
N GLU A 75 11.02 -9.62 -2.18
CA GLU A 75 10.82 -10.97 -1.64
C GLU A 75 9.92 -10.91 -0.39
N LEU A 76 10.23 -10.01 0.54
CA LEU A 76 9.45 -9.84 1.75
C LEU A 76 8.02 -9.35 1.45
N LYS A 77 7.86 -8.43 0.48
CA LYS A 77 6.53 -8.01 -0.01
C LYS A 77 5.73 -9.19 -0.54
N LYS A 78 6.31 -10.04 -1.39
CA LYS A 78 5.65 -11.23 -1.94
C LYS A 78 5.30 -12.24 -0.84
N CYS A 79 6.15 -12.43 0.15
CA CYS A 79 5.90 -13.34 1.28
C CYS A 79 4.72 -12.87 2.14
N VAL A 80 4.63 -11.57 2.43
CA VAL A 80 3.50 -10.99 3.17
C VAL A 80 2.20 -11.01 2.35
N GLN A 81 2.25 -10.70 1.05
CA GLN A 81 1.07 -10.73 0.17
C GLN A 81 0.52 -12.14 -0.07
N SER A 82 1.42 -13.13 -0.23
CA SER A 82 1.03 -14.54 -0.38
C SER A 82 0.54 -15.15 0.94
N GLY A 83 0.86 -14.52 2.06
CA GLY A 83 0.54 -15.02 3.40
C GLY A 83 1.50 -16.11 3.88
N LYS A 84 2.63 -16.32 3.20
CA LYS A 84 3.75 -17.15 3.67
C LYS A 84 4.30 -16.62 4.99
N THR A 85 4.35 -15.29 5.13
CA THR A 85 4.73 -14.59 6.36
C THR A 85 3.58 -13.70 6.84
N SER A 86 3.40 -13.60 8.16
CA SER A 86 2.42 -12.68 8.74
C SER A 86 2.89 -11.22 8.63
N ILE A 87 1.96 -10.27 8.57
CA ILE A 87 2.31 -8.83 8.51
C ILE A 87 3.17 -8.40 9.70
N SER A 88 2.86 -8.90 10.89
CA SER A 88 3.63 -8.58 12.09
C SER A 88 5.06 -9.12 12.03
N ALA A 89 5.26 -10.31 11.48
CA ALA A 89 6.59 -10.90 11.30
C ALA A 89 7.38 -10.13 10.24
N GLY A 90 6.80 -9.88 9.06
CA GLY A 90 7.47 -9.12 8.00
C GLY A 90 7.79 -7.68 8.43
N TYR A 91 6.92 -7.04 9.22
CA TYR A 91 7.22 -5.73 9.79
C TYR A 91 8.43 -5.76 10.75
N LYS A 92 8.54 -6.78 11.61
CA LYS A 92 9.70 -6.93 12.51
C LYS A 92 10.98 -7.13 11.71
N GLU A 93 10.95 -7.97 10.67
CA GLU A 93 12.09 -8.21 9.79
C GLU A 93 12.56 -6.92 9.12
N LEU A 94 11.62 -6.12 8.59
CA LEU A 94 11.91 -4.80 8.04
C LEU A 94 12.62 -3.88 9.06
N ILE A 95 12.08 -3.76 10.28
CA ILE A 95 12.67 -2.91 11.32
C ILE A 95 14.08 -3.38 11.71
N ILE A 96 14.29 -4.70 11.82
CA ILE A 96 15.61 -5.28 12.11
C ILE A 96 16.58 -4.97 10.97
N TYR A 97 16.15 -5.09 9.72
CA TYR A 97 16.96 -4.76 8.55
C TYR A 97 17.34 -3.27 8.52
N GLU A 98 16.38 -2.37 8.70
CA GLU A 98 16.62 -0.92 8.79
C GLU A 98 17.63 -0.60 9.91
N SER A 99 17.47 -1.21 11.09
CA SER A 99 18.35 -0.99 12.24
C SER A 99 19.80 -1.42 11.98
N ARG A 100 19.98 -2.53 11.26
CA ARG A 100 21.31 -3.04 10.87
C ARG A 100 22.00 -2.13 9.86
N ASN A 101 21.26 -1.61 8.88
CA ASN A 101 21.82 -0.72 7.86
C ASN A 101 22.20 0.65 8.42
N MET A 102 21.44 1.18 9.38
CA MET A 102 21.81 2.44 10.06
C MET A 102 23.10 2.30 10.87
N SER A 103 23.35 1.14 11.47
CA SER A 103 24.55 0.88 12.27
C SER A 103 25.83 0.81 11.41
N ASN A 104 25.72 0.41 10.14
CA ASN A 104 26.86 0.25 9.23
C ASN A 104 27.26 1.53 8.50
N SER A 105 26.47 2.61 8.58
CA SER A 105 26.76 3.90 7.92
C SER A 105 27.47 4.91 8.84
N ALA A 106 27.67 4.55 10.12
CA ALA A 106 28.26 5.42 11.15
C ALA A 106 29.71 5.03 11.50
N GLY A 107 30.34 4.13 10.74
CA GLY A 107 31.70 3.63 10.96
C GLY A 107 32.69 4.11 9.92
#